data_AF-A0A0F9QR00-F1
#
_entry.id   AF-A0A0F9QR00-F1
#
_cell.length_a   1.000
_cell.length_b   1.000
_cell.length_c   1.000
_cell.angle_alpha   90.00
_cell.angle_beta   90.00
_cell.angle_gamma   90.00
#
_symmetry.space_group_name_H-M   'P 1'
#
loop_
_entity.id
_entity.type
_entity.pdbx_description
1 polymer ?
#
loop_
_entity_poly.entity_id
_entity_poly.type
_entity_poly.pdbx_seq_one_letter_code
_entity_poly.pdbx_strand_id
1 'polypeptide(L)'
;MAKSKTAKKPAPKYTDTQRRKAVNLYIQHGTTQASQQSGIPKRTLQRWAKDSGIVAQARIKTDTARTELARVNAERRERIKTSLLTKIEDLLGRMDLPHIDFKGKDAQQVTYPTATSGDVKNYAVSVAVLIDKYRLEMGESTSRAEITFEQAESRLDKEFEELVKEYEAMEAERVETEGE
;
A
#
# COMPACT_ATOMS: atom_id res chain seq x y z
N MET A 1 -41.81 1.75 46.06
CA MET A 1 -41.50 0.65 45.11
C MET A 1 -40.24 -0.05 45.57
N ALA A 2 -40.36 -1.21 46.22
CA ALA A 2 -39.22 -1.97 46.74
C ALA A 2 -38.54 -2.76 45.63
N LYS A 3 -37.22 -2.53 45.42
CA LYS A 3 -36.41 -3.32 44.49
C LYS A 3 -36.24 -4.73 45.05
N SER A 4 -36.87 -5.71 44.41
CA SER A 4 -36.67 -7.13 44.65
C SER A 4 -35.17 -7.46 44.46
N LYS A 5 -34.50 -7.85 45.55
CA LYS A 5 -33.14 -8.42 45.51
C LYS A 5 -33.28 -9.85 44.99
N THR A 6 -33.06 -10.05 43.69
CA THR A 6 -32.92 -11.39 43.12
C THR A 6 -31.65 -12.03 43.68
N ALA A 7 -31.82 -13.13 44.42
CA ALA A 7 -30.72 -13.92 44.95
C ALA A 7 -29.87 -14.47 43.79
N LYS A 8 -28.59 -14.09 43.74
CA LYS A 8 -27.64 -14.55 42.73
C LYS A 8 -27.35 -16.04 42.94
N LYS A 9 -27.89 -16.90 42.08
CA LYS A 9 -27.64 -18.35 42.09
C LYS A 9 -26.12 -18.60 42.05
N PRO A 10 -25.57 -19.49 42.88
CA PRO A 10 -24.13 -19.75 42.91
C PRO A 10 -23.68 -20.22 41.52
N ALA A 11 -22.55 -19.68 41.06
CA ALA A 11 -22.01 -20.05 39.75
C ALA A 11 -21.74 -21.56 39.72
N PRO A 12 -22.12 -22.29 38.65
CA PRO A 12 -21.83 -23.70 38.54
C PRO A 12 -20.32 -23.91 38.59
N LYS A 13 -19.88 -24.81 39.48
CA LYS A 13 -18.46 -25.15 39.64
C LYS A 13 -18.10 -26.13 38.53
N TYR A 14 -17.42 -25.64 37.50
CA TYR A 14 -16.96 -26.48 36.39
C TYR A 14 -15.87 -27.44 36.87
N THR A 15 -15.93 -28.69 36.40
CA THR A 15 -14.88 -29.68 36.70
C THR A 15 -13.64 -29.45 35.83
N ASP A 16 -12.48 -29.94 36.29
CA ASP A 16 -11.24 -29.86 35.51
C ASP A 16 -11.35 -30.57 34.15
N THR A 17 -12.11 -31.67 34.08
CA THR A 17 -12.38 -32.38 32.83
C THR A 17 -13.20 -31.53 31.87
N GLN A 18 -14.22 -30.82 32.36
CA GLN A 18 -15.01 -29.88 31.55
C GLN A 18 -14.14 -28.71 31.06
N ARG A 19 -13.28 -28.17 31.92
CA ARG A 19 -12.33 -27.13 31.57
C ARG A 19 -11.38 -27.56 30.44
N ARG A 20 -10.75 -28.73 30.56
CA ARG A 20 -9.84 -29.26 29.51
C ARG A 20 -10.56 -29.47 28.18
N LYS A 21 -11.74 -30.12 28.20
CA LYS A 21 -12.53 -30.33 26.98
C LYS A 21 -12.91 -29.03 26.30
N ALA A 22 -13.38 -28.04 27.06
CA ALA A 22 -13.81 -26.77 26.50
C ALA A 22 -12.65 -25.91 25.98
N VAL A 23 -11.47 -26.01 26.60
CA VAL A 23 -10.24 -25.39 26.10
C VAL A 23 -9.75 -26.06 24.81
N ASN A 24 -9.86 -27.38 24.68
CA ASN A 24 -9.55 -28.06 23.41
C ASN A 24 -10.50 -27.63 22.28
N LEU A 25 -11.81 -27.53 22.57
CA LEU A 25 -12.78 -27.00 21.62
C LEU A 25 -12.46 -25.54 21.22
N TYR A 26 -11.99 -24.73 22.18
CA TYR A 26 -11.54 -23.36 21.92
C TYR A 26 -10.36 -23.32 20.95
N ILE A 27 -9.37 -24.20 21.12
CA ILE A 27 -8.20 -24.29 20.22
C ILE A 27 -8.62 -24.68 18.80
N GLN A 28 -9.54 -25.64 18.67
CA GLN A 28 -9.93 -26.21 17.37
C GLN A 28 -10.89 -25.31 16.58
N HIS A 29 -11.85 -24.69 17.27
CA HIS A 29 -13.02 -24.08 16.65
C HIS A 29 -13.22 -22.60 17.01
N GLY A 30 -12.43 -22.07 17.94
CA GLY A 30 -12.54 -20.70 18.42
C GLY A 30 -13.67 -20.47 19.43
N THR A 31 -13.71 -19.26 19.99
CA THR A 31 -14.54 -18.92 21.16
C THR A 31 -16.04 -19.17 20.97
N THR A 32 -16.60 -18.85 19.79
CA THR A 32 -18.05 -18.90 19.58
C THR A 32 -18.56 -20.33 19.47
N GLN A 33 -17.93 -21.18 18.65
CA GLN A 33 -18.32 -22.59 18.53
C GLN A 33 -18.04 -23.36 19.82
N ALA A 34 -16.91 -23.12 20.47
CA ALA A 34 -16.60 -23.75 21.76
C ALA A 34 -17.65 -23.42 22.84
N SER A 35 -18.16 -22.18 22.86
CA SER A 35 -19.22 -21.76 23.78
C SER A 35 -20.56 -22.45 23.49
N GLN A 36 -20.92 -22.57 22.20
CA GLN A 36 -22.14 -23.28 21.79
C GLN A 36 -22.09 -24.77 22.14
N GLN A 37 -20.96 -25.45 21.90
CA GLN A 37 -20.83 -26.88 22.11
C GLN A 37 -20.65 -27.28 23.58
N SER A 38 -19.92 -26.47 24.37
CA SER A 38 -19.68 -26.77 25.79
C SER A 38 -20.74 -26.20 26.73
N GLY A 39 -21.57 -25.27 26.27
CA GLY A 39 -22.50 -24.51 27.10
C GLY A 39 -21.81 -23.54 28.07
N ILE A 40 -20.49 -23.35 27.94
CA ILE A 40 -19.71 -22.49 28.82
C ILE A 40 -19.68 -21.07 28.26
N PRO A 41 -19.91 -20.02 29.08
CA PRO A 41 -19.88 -18.65 28.61
C PRO A 41 -18.55 -18.27 27.95
N LYS A 42 -18.62 -17.52 26.84
CA LYS A 42 -17.45 -17.06 26.07
C LYS A 42 -16.36 -16.42 26.95
N ARG A 43 -16.76 -15.58 27.91
CA ARG A 43 -15.83 -14.89 28.83
C ARG A 43 -15.06 -15.87 29.73
N THR A 44 -15.69 -16.96 30.15
CA THR A 44 -15.05 -18.01 30.96
C THR A 44 -14.04 -18.79 30.13
N LEU A 45 -14.40 -19.15 28.89
CA LEU A 45 -13.48 -19.81 27.96
C LEU A 45 -12.26 -18.94 27.64
N GLN A 46 -12.46 -17.65 27.38
CA GLN A 46 -11.36 -16.70 27.15
C GLN A 46 -10.44 -16.58 28.35
N ARG A 47 -10.99 -16.54 29.58
CA ARG A 47 -10.20 -16.52 30.80
C ARG A 47 -9.38 -17.81 30.94
N TRP A 48 -9.98 -18.98 30.75
CA TRP A 48 -9.24 -20.24 30.83
C TRP A 48 -8.18 -20.37 29.74
N ALA A 49 -8.47 -19.97 28.50
CA ALA A 49 -7.49 -19.96 27.43
C ALA A 49 -6.32 -19.00 27.72
N LYS A 50 -6.58 -17.87 28.38
CA LYS A 50 -5.55 -16.94 28.86
C LYS A 50 -4.71 -17.56 29.98
N ASP A 51 -5.37 -18.12 30.99
CA ASP A 51 -4.71 -18.78 32.13
C ASP A 51 -3.89 -20.01 31.69
N SER A 52 -4.25 -20.64 30.57
CA SER A 52 -3.53 -21.75 29.95
C SER A 52 -2.49 -21.33 28.90
N GLY A 53 -2.27 -20.02 28.68
CA GLY A 53 -1.26 -19.49 27.74
C GLY A 53 -1.61 -19.64 26.24
N ILE A 54 -2.77 -20.18 25.90
CA ILE A 54 -3.18 -20.49 24.51
C ILE A 54 -3.43 -19.22 23.69
N VAL A 55 -3.98 -18.18 24.34
CA VAL A 55 -4.22 -16.88 23.68
C VAL A 55 -2.91 -16.25 23.19
N ALA A 56 -1.80 -16.45 23.91
CA ALA A 56 -0.48 -15.97 23.49
C ALA A 56 0.01 -16.71 22.24
N GLN A 57 -0.18 -18.03 22.16
CA GLN A 57 0.21 -18.83 21.00
C GLN A 57 -0.57 -18.46 19.72
N ALA A 58 -1.88 -18.23 19.84
CA ALA A 58 -2.70 -17.81 18.69
C ALA A 58 -2.29 -16.42 18.17
N ARG A 59 -1.93 -15.50 19.07
CA ARG A 59 -1.39 -14.18 18.72
C ARG A 59 -0.03 -14.30 18.04
N ILE A 60 0.88 -15.10 18.58
CA ILE A 60 2.18 -15.37 17.95
C ILE A 60 2.01 -15.91 16.52
N LYS A 61 1.13 -16.91 16.32
CA LYS A 61 0.84 -17.45 14.98
C LYS A 61 0.27 -16.40 14.02
N THR A 62 -0.56 -15.49 14.52
CA THR A 62 -1.13 -14.40 13.72
C THR A 62 -0.05 -13.38 13.34
N ASP A 63 0.81 -13.00 14.28
CA ASP A 63 1.88 -12.04 14.04
C ASP A 63 2.96 -12.61 13.10
N THR A 64 3.30 -13.90 13.23
CA THR A 64 4.18 -14.60 12.28
C THR A 64 3.57 -14.68 10.88
N ALA A 65 2.27 -14.93 10.77
CA ALA A 65 1.60 -14.96 9.47
C ALA A 65 1.55 -13.58 8.80
N ARG A 66 1.37 -12.50 9.60
CA ARG A 66 1.38 -11.12 9.10
C ARG A 66 2.76 -10.69 8.61
N THR A 67 3.81 -11.01 9.37
CA THR A 67 5.19 -10.68 9.01
C THR A 67 5.61 -11.41 7.74
N GLU A 68 5.27 -12.70 7.61
CA GLU A 68 5.53 -13.45 6.39
C GLU A 68 4.75 -12.90 5.19
N LEU A 69 3.46 -12.57 5.37
CA LEU A 69 2.66 -11.96 4.30
C LEU A 69 3.25 -10.61 3.86
N ALA A 70 3.73 -9.79 4.81
CA ALA A 70 4.39 -8.53 4.50
C ALA A 70 5.68 -8.75 3.68
N ARG A 71 6.49 -9.75 4.05
CA ARG A 71 7.70 -10.14 3.32
C ARG A 71 7.37 -10.57 1.88
N VAL A 72 6.42 -11.48 1.70
CA VAL A 72 5.97 -11.95 0.38
C VAL A 72 5.41 -10.81 -0.47
N ASN A 73 4.66 -9.89 0.14
CA ASN A 73 4.15 -8.72 -0.56
C ASN A 73 5.26 -7.76 -0.98
N ALA A 74 6.27 -7.54 -0.15
CA ALA A 74 7.44 -6.72 -0.51
C ALA A 74 8.17 -7.32 -1.73
N GLU A 75 8.45 -8.63 -1.71
CA GLU A 75 9.05 -9.33 -2.85
C GLU A 75 8.19 -9.25 -4.13
N ARG A 76 6.87 -9.31 -3.97
CA ARG A 76 5.95 -9.15 -5.11
C ARG A 76 6.00 -7.74 -5.67
N ARG A 77 6.05 -6.71 -4.82
CA ARG A 77 6.16 -5.31 -5.25
C ARG A 77 7.45 -5.05 -6.01
N GLU A 78 8.58 -5.56 -5.52
CA GLU A 78 9.86 -5.43 -6.24
C GLU A 78 9.81 -6.07 -7.64
N ARG A 79 9.23 -7.27 -7.76
CA ARG A 79 9.02 -7.90 -9.07
C ARG A 79 8.13 -7.07 -10.00
N ILE A 80 7.07 -6.46 -9.46
CA ILE A 80 6.19 -5.59 -10.24
C ILE A 80 6.94 -4.35 -10.72
N LYS A 81 7.72 -3.69 -9.85
CA LYS A 81 8.54 -2.52 -10.21
C LYS A 81 9.48 -2.82 -11.39
N THR A 82 10.24 -3.91 -11.30
CA THR A 82 11.13 -4.34 -12.39
C THR A 82 10.34 -4.63 -13.66
N SER A 83 9.22 -5.37 -13.56
CA SER A 83 8.40 -5.66 -14.74
C SER A 83 7.79 -4.43 -15.39
N LEU A 84 7.44 -3.40 -14.61
CA LEU A 84 6.94 -2.12 -15.15
C LEU A 84 8.04 -1.39 -15.93
N LEU A 85 9.24 -1.27 -15.36
CA LEU A 85 10.37 -0.61 -16.03
C LEU A 85 10.75 -1.32 -17.34
N THR A 86 10.86 -2.65 -17.33
CA THR A 86 11.14 -3.42 -18.56
C THR A 86 10.08 -3.19 -19.65
N LYS A 87 8.81 -3.08 -19.27
CA LYS A 87 7.72 -2.80 -20.23
C LYS A 87 7.76 -1.36 -20.75
N ILE A 88 8.15 -0.41 -19.90
CA ILE A 88 8.35 0.98 -20.30
C ILE A 88 9.47 1.05 -21.35
N GLU A 89 10.62 0.42 -21.09
CA GLU A 89 11.75 0.35 -22.02
C GLU A 89 11.37 -0.29 -23.35
N ASP A 90 10.65 -1.43 -23.33
CA ASP A 90 10.17 -2.10 -24.53
C ASP A 90 9.25 -1.20 -25.37
N LEU A 91 8.28 -0.52 -24.74
CA LEU A 91 7.37 0.37 -25.45
C LEU A 91 8.06 1.60 -26.03
N LEU A 92 9.04 2.17 -25.32
CA LEU A 92 9.85 3.27 -25.84
C LEU A 92 10.67 2.81 -27.06
N GLY A 93 11.31 1.64 -26.98
CA GLY A 93 12.06 1.08 -28.11
C GLY A 93 11.18 0.83 -29.34
N ARG A 94 9.92 0.38 -29.16
CA ARG A 94 8.98 0.15 -30.27
C ARG A 94 8.60 1.40 -31.05
N MET A 95 8.80 2.61 -30.51
CA MET A 95 8.52 3.85 -31.24
C MET A 95 9.43 4.02 -32.45
N ASP A 96 10.65 3.49 -32.39
CA ASP A 96 11.67 3.64 -33.44
C ASP A 96 11.84 2.38 -34.31
N LEU A 97 11.05 1.33 -34.05
CA LEU A 97 11.12 0.07 -34.78
C LEU A 97 10.12 0.01 -35.94
N PRO A 98 10.38 -0.82 -36.97
CA PRO A 98 9.41 -1.11 -38.01
C PRO A 98 8.08 -1.59 -37.44
N HIS A 99 6.99 -1.06 -37.97
CA HIS A 99 5.66 -1.30 -37.44
C HIS A 99 4.75 -1.94 -38.48
N ILE A 100 3.98 -2.92 -38.04
CA ILE A 100 3.04 -3.64 -38.90
C ILE A 100 1.64 -3.21 -38.50
N ASP A 101 0.89 -2.68 -39.46
CA ASP A 101 -0.51 -2.30 -39.32
C ASP A 101 -1.37 -3.09 -40.30
N PHE A 102 -2.68 -3.16 -40.03
CA PHE A 102 -3.66 -3.81 -40.89
C PHE A 102 -4.69 -2.78 -41.34
N LYS A 103 -4.72 -2.48 -42.65
CA LYS A 103 -5.62 -1.47 -43.22
C LYS A 103 -6.72 -2.11 -44.07
N GLY A 104 -7.87 -1.42 -44.14
CA GLY A 104 -9.01 -1.79 -45.00
C GLY A 104 -9.91 -2.88 -44.42
N LYS A 105 -10.96 -3.23 -45.16
CA LYS A 105 -11.95 -4.25 -44.74
C LYS A 105 -11.39 -5.67 -44.73
N ASP A 106 -10.40 -5.93 -45.58
CA ASP A 106 -9.78 -7.25 -45.74
C ASP A 106 -8.48 -7.41 -44.93
N ALA A 107 -8.20 -6.47 -44.01
CA ALA A 107 -7.01 -6.47 -43.16
C ALA A 107 -5.70 -6.67 -43.95
N GLN A 108 -5.46 -5.84 -44.95
CA GLN A 108 -4.21 -5.88 -45.68
C GLN A 108 -3.06 -5.45 -44.76
N GLN A 109 -2.06 -6.30 -44.62
CA GLN A 109 -0.87 -6.01 -43.83
C GLN A 109 -0.01 -4.96 -44.55
N VAL A 110 0.32 -3.88 -43.84
CA VAL A 110 1.19 -2.80 -44.30
C VAL A 110 2.34 -2.67 -43.29
N THR A 111 3.57 -2.69 -43.79
CA THR A 111 4.75 -2.49 -42.96
C THR A 111 5.30 -1.09 -43.16
N TYR A 112 5.44 -0.35 -42.07
CA TYR A 112 6.07 0.96 -42.01
C TYR A 112 7.52 0.83 -41.53
N PRO A 113 8.44 1.69 -42.01
CA PRO A 113 9.84 1.66 -41.59
C PRO A 113 10.01 1.99 -40.09
N THR A 114 9.08 2.77 -39.53
CA THR A 114 9.00 3.12 -38.11
C THR A 114 7.52 3.12 -37.68
N ALA A 115 7.25 3.15 -36.36
CA ALA A 115 5.89 3.29 -35.86
C ALA A 115 5.19 4.53 -36.43
N THR A 116 3.90 4.38 -36.78
CA THR A 116 3.11 5.52 -37.27
C THR A 116 2.89 6.52 -36.13
N SER A 117 2.57 7.78 -36.47
CA SER A 117 2.30 8.80 -35.44
C SER A 117 1.15 8.41 -34.50
N GLY A 118 0.17 7.65 -34.99
CA GLY A 118 -0.90 7.08 -34.18
C GLY A 118 -0.40 6.05 -33.18
N ASP A 119 0.48 5.15 -33.61
CA ASP A 119 1.04 4.09 -32.76
C ASP A 119 2.03 4.66 -31.74
N VAL A 120 2.88 5.61 -32.14
CA VAL A 120 3.76 6.34 -31.23
C VAL A 120 2.94 7.01 -30.12
N LYS A 121 1.81 7.65 -30.46
CA LYS A 121 0.89 8.22 -29.47
C LYS A 121 0.34 7.14 -28.52
N ASN A 122 -0.07 5.99 -29.05
CA ASN A 122 -0.59 4.89 -28.23
C ASN A 122 0.47 4.32 -27.27
N TYR A 123 1.71 4.17 -27.75
CA TYR A 123 2.84 3.76 -26.93
C TYR A 123 3.15 4.80 -25.85
N ALA A 124 3.17 6.09 -26.19
CA ALA A 124 3.44 7.17 -25.24
C ALA A 124 2.39 7.24 -24.12
N VAL A 125 1.11 7.08 -24.46
CA VAL A 125 0.03 7.00 -23.46
C VAL A 125 0.21 5.80 -22.55
N SER A 126 0.56 4.63 -23.12
CA SER A 126 0.78 3.41 -22.35
C SER A 126 1.98 3.55 -21.41
N VAL A 127 3.08 4.15 -21.88
CA VAL A 127 4.27 4.47 -21.08
C VAL A 127 3.91 5.40 -19.92
N ALA A 128 3.15 6.47 -20.16
CA ALA A 128 2.72 7.40 -19.11
C ALA A 128 1.92 6.68 -18.01
N VAL A 129 0.99 5.80 -18.38
CA VAL A 129 0.22 5.00 -17.42
C VAL A 129 1.13 4.07 -16.61
N LEU A 130 2.09 3.40 -17.25
CA LEU A 130 3.02 2.50 -16.55
C LEU A 130 3.94 3.25 -15.58
N ILE A 131 4.42 4.44 -15.96
CA ILE A 131 5.21 5.32 -15.08
C ILE A 131 4.38 5.72 -13.86
N ASP A 132 3.11 6.11 -14.05
CA ASP A 132 2.23 6.43 -12.92
C ASP A 132 2.04 5.24 -11.98
N LYS A 133 1.89 4.02 -12.50
CA LYS A 133 1.82 2.81 -11.66
C LYS A 133 3.12 2.52 -10.95
N TYR A 134 4.26 2.75 -11.60
CA TYR A 134 5.57 2.61 -10.98
C TYR A 134 5.73 3.60 -9.81
N ARG A 135 5.33 4.88 -10.01
CA ARG A 135 5.32 5.90 -8.95
C ARG A 135 4.47 5.50 -7.74
N LEU A 136 3.28 4.92 -7.97
CA LEU A 136 2.45 4.39 -6.88
C LEU A 136 3.14 3.26 -6.10
N GLU A 137 3.87 2.38 -6.79
CA GLU A 137 4.64 1.31 -6.12
C GLU A 137 5.83 1.84 -5.33
N MET A 138 6.35 3.01 -5.68
CA MET A 138 7.37 3.74 -4.92
C MET A 138 6.80 4.56 -3.76
N GLY A 139 5.47 4.69 -3.66
CA GLY A 139 4.80 5.49 -2.64
C GLY A 139 4.71 6.98 -2.98
N GLU A 140 4.99 7.36 -4.23
CA GLU A 140 4.85 8.72 -4.72
C GLU A 140 3.37 9.04 -5.03
N SER A 141 3.01 10.32 -4.92
CA SER A 141 1.68 10.79 -5.34
C SER A 141 1.60 10.83 -6.86
N THR A 142 0.54 10.25 -7.43
CA THR A 142 0.20 10.41 -8.86
C THR A 142 -0.69 11.62 -9.11
N SER A 143 -0.84 12.53 -8.14
CA SER A 143 -1.59 13.76 -8.38
C SER A 143 -0.91 14.56 -9.47
N ARG A 144 -1.59 14.73 -10.60
CA ARG A 144 -1.23 15.73 -11.60
C ARG A 144 -1.52 17.09 -10.97
N ALA A 145 -0.49 17.76 -10.46
CA ALA A 145 -0.62 19.16 -10.09
C ALA A 145 -0.81 19.94 -11.39
N GLU A 146 -2.04 20.28 -11.74
CA GLU A 146 -2.31 21.32 -12.71
C GLU A 146 -1.84 22.62 -12.06
N ILE A 147 -0.57 22.97 -12.32
CA ILE A 147 -0.06 24.28 -11.95
C ILE A 147 -0.85 25.27 -12.79
N THR A 148 -1.78 25.98 -12.18
CA THR A 148 -2.42 27.11 -12.82
C THR A 148 -1.35 28.17 -13.08
N PHE A 149 -1.52 28.97 -14.14
CA PHE A 149 -0.55 30.00 -14.52
C PHE A 149 -0.16 30.91 -13.34
N GLU A 150 -1.13 31.27 -12.50
CA GLU A 150 -0.92 32.02 -11.25
C GLU A 150 -0.02 31.33 -10.22
N GLN A 151 -0.09 30.00 -10.11
CA GLN A 151 0.79 29.24 -9.21
C GLN A 151 2.21 29.15 -9.74
N ALA A 152 2.38 29.10 -11.07
CA ALA A 152 3.69 29.14 -11.70
C ALA A 152 4.36 30.51 -11.52
N GLU A 153 3.62 31.61 -11.74
CA GLU A 153 4.11 32.97 -11.49
C GLU A 153 4.50 33.17 -10.02
N SER A 154 3.65 32.79 -9.06
CA SER A 154 3.97 32.98 -7.64
C SER A 154 5.21 32.20 -7.18
N ARG A 155 5.52 31.09 -7.86
CA ARG A 155 6.70 30.27 -7.55
C ARG A 155 7.96 30.85 -8.16
N LEU A 156 7.86 31.36 -9.40
CA LEU A 156 8.94 32.07 -10.06
C LEU A 156 9.29 33.36 -9.31
N ASP A 157 8.29 34.10 -8.82
CA ASP A 157 8.51 35.32 -8.03
C ASP A 157 9.27 35.02 -6.73
N LYS A 158 8.94 33.93 -6.03
CA LYS A 158 9.67 33.50 -4.83
C LYS A 158 11.10 33.07 -5.11
N GLU A 159 11.30 32.26 -6.16
CA GLU A 159 12.63 31.82 -6.56
C GLU A 159 13.50 33.03 -6.99
N PHE A 160 12.89 34.03 -7.64
CA PHE A 160 13.56 35.28 -8.00
C PHE A 160 13.90 36.14 -6.77
N GLU A 161 12.97 36.29 -5.82
CA GLU A 161 13.21 37.01 -4.56
C GLU A 161 14.33 36.37 -3.73
N GLU A 162 14.43 35.05 -3.69
CA GLU A 162 15.50 34.33 -3.02
C GLU A 162 16.86 34.58 -3.68
N LEU A 163 16.91 34.56 -5.02
CA LEU A 163 18.12 34.85 -5.79
C LEU A 163 18.60 36.29 -5.61
N VAL A 164 17.66 37.25 -5.55
CA VAL A 164 17.98 38.66 -5.28
C VAL A 164 18.59 38.82 -3.89
N LYS A 165 18.00 38.18 -2.87
CA LYS A 165 18.56 38.21 -1.50
C LYS A 165 19.94 37.58 -1.42
N GLU A 166 20.16 36.47 -2.12
CA GLU A 166 21.48 35.83 -2.16
C GLU A 166 22.52 36.73 -2.84
N TYR A 167 22.15 37.42 -3.91
CA TYR A 167 23.03 38.39 -4.58
C TYR A 167 23.34 39.61 -3.71
N GLU A 168 22.34 40.17 -3.03
CA GLU A 168 22.52 41.29 -2.09
C GLU A 168 23.43 40.91 -0.92
N ALA A 169 23.31 39.69 -0.41
CA ALA A 169 24.20 39.18 0.65
C ALA A 169 25.65 39.03 0.15
N MET A 170 25.86 38.52 -1.07
CA MET A 170 27.19 38.42 -1.68
C MET A 170 27.83 39.79 -1.93
N GLU A 171 27.06 40.77 -2.42
CA GLU A 171 27.54 42.15 -2.60
C GLU A 171 27.90 42.80 -1.25
N ALA A 172 27.12 42.56 -0.20
CA ALA A 172 27.43 43.07 1.14
C ALA A 172 28.75 42.50 1.68
N GLU A 173 28.99 41.19 1.55
CA GLU A 173 30.26 40.56 1.93
C GLU A 173 31.45 41.07 1.08
N ARG A 174 31.20 41.36 -0.20
CA ARG A 174 32.23 41.90 -1.10
C ARG A 174 32.64 43.33 -0.75
N VAL A 175 31.69 44.18 -0.38
CA VAL A 175 31.95 45.56 0.06
C VAL A 175 32.70 45.58 1.39
N GLU A 176 32.44 44.63 2.30
CA GLU A 176 33.19 44.49 3.55
C GLU A 176 34.64 44.02 3.34
N THR A 177 34.90 43.23 2.30
CA THR A 177 36.25 42.68 2.03
C THR A 177 37.12 43.56 1.13
N GLU A 178 36.54 44.45 0.34
CA GLU A 178 37.27 45.44 -0.49
C GLU A 178 37.48 46.79 0.25
N GLY A 179 36.98 46.93 1.48
CA GLY A 179 37.02 48.16 2.29
C GLY A 179 38.07 48.22 3.42
N GLU A 180 38.87 47.18 3.61
CA GLU A 180 40.06 47.15 4.50
C GLU A 180 41.37 47.39 3.73
#